data_AF-A0A813SE37-F1
#
_entry.id   AF-A0A813SE37-F1
#
_cell.length_a   1.000
_cell.length_b   1.000
_cell.length_c   1.000
_cell.angle_alpha   90.00
_cell.angle_beta   90.00
_cell.angle_gamma   90.00
#
_symmetry.space_group_name_H-M   'P 1'
#
loop_
_entity.id
_entity.type
_entity.pdbx_description
1 polymer ?
#
loop_
_entity_poly.entity_id
_entity_poly.type
_entity_poly.pdbx_seq_one_letter_code
_entity_poly.pdbx_strand_id
1 'polypeptide(L)'
;MKRKFSESFSETDTMEQAYFESFQNEYFLKTEQNRIAVLNQLKEQTVDLYRESIKEYDVHRFKANRLHFSGQKISFNLTNGFKKFIREENVYFLRRNSNAMLNLLKSLPGFLSFGHNDLKTIMNQHFFSIMTLRTLKLYLNDEFYFMLDDTIQINKELFAFLYDKKSRNYTFHMFSSIRSLNLTEKEIGLMIPFFLSSIYKNLENKELMKEVYGYYSNALFDEFKKNKRSVEFMKKFTYIACMGPKVNNALMDVSLM
;
A
#
# COMPACT_ATOMS: atom_id res chain seq x y z
N MET A 1 -27.82 40.08 31.92
CA MET A 1 -28.64 39.20 31.07
C MET A 1 -27.79 37.99 30.69
N LYS A 2 -28.13 36.79 31.20
CA LYS A 2 -27.45 35.51 30.96
C LYS A 2 -28.05 34.81 29.73
N ARG A 3 -27.21 34.13 28.92
CA ARG A 3 -27.38 32.77 28.33
C ARG A 3 -26.20 32.54 27.35
N LYS A 4 -25.22 31.70 27.68
CA LYS A 4 -25.13 30.25 27.40
C LYS A 4 -25.28 29.90 25.92
N PHE A 5 -24.14 29.65 25.27
CA PHE A 5 -24.02 28.71 24.16
C PHE A 5 -22.93 27.71 24.56
N SER A 6 -23.38 26.61 25.17
CA SER A 6 -22.62 25.38 25.34
C SER A 6 -23.46 24.26 24.73
N GLU A 7 -22.76 23.32 24.11
CA GLU A 7 -23.21 21.98 23.74
C GLU A 7 -24.04 21.83 22.45
N SER A 8 -23.34 21.43 21.39
CA SER A 8 -23.84 20.51 20.37
C SER A 8 -22.67 19.69 19.80
N PHE A 9 -22.09 18.84 20.65
CA PHE A 9 -21.18 17.76 20.31
C PHE A 9 -21.54 16.59 21.25
N SER A 10 -22.51 15.74 20.90
CA SER A 10 -22.82 14.59 21.76
C SER A 10 -23.60 13.40 21.18
N GLU A 11 -24.07 13.41 19.92
CA GLU A 11 -24.93 12.30 19.44
C GLU A 11 -24.32 11.40 18.35
N THR A 12 -23.42 11.92 17.50
CA THR A 12 -22.74 11.09 16.48
C THR A 12 -21.53 10.36 17.03
N ASP A 13 -20.79 10.97 17.96
CA ASP A 13 -19.61 10.34 18.59
C ASP A 13 -20.00 9.19 19.54
N THR A 14 -21.22 9.22 20.09
CA THR A 14 -21.72 8.22 21.03
C THR A 14 -22.27 6.98 20.34
N MET A 15 -22.83 7.09 19.13
CA MET A 15 -23.23 5.92 18.33
C MET A 15 -22.03 5.16 17.77
N GLU A 16 -20.99 5.85 17.27
CA GLU A 16 -19.77 5.20 16.80
C GLU A 16 -19.00 4.53 17.96
N GLN A 17 -18.95 5.17 19.14
CA GLN A 17 -18.37 4.55 20.34
C GLN A 17 -19.19 3.36 20.87
N ALA A 18 -20.52 3.45 20.92
CA ALA A 18 -21.37 2.36 21.39
C ALA A 18 -21.36 1.15 20.44
N TYR A 19 -21.27 1.40 19.13
CA TYR A 19 -21.13 0.32 18.13
C TYR A 19 -19.74 -0.33 18.19
N PHE A 20 -18.69 0.47 18.46
CA PHE A 20 -17.32 0.00 18.64
C PHE A 20 -17.15 -0.83 19.93
N GLU A 21 -17.82 -0.45 21.03
CA GLU A 21 -17.83 -1.20 22.28
C GLU A 21 -18.67 -2.49 22.19
N SER A 22 -19.80 -2.46 21.48
CA SER A 22 -20.61 -3.66 21.22
C SER A 22 -19.83 -4.70 20.42
N PHE A 23 -19.09 -4.27 19.39
CA PHE A 23 -18.37 -5.15 18.49
C PHE A 23 -17.14 -5.81 19.14
N GLN A 24 -16.41 -5.07 19.98
CA GLN A 24 -15.26 -5.63 20.71
C GLN A 24 -15.65 -6.69 21.75
N ASN A 25 -16.87 -6.60 22.30
CA ASN A 25 -17.35 -7.53 23.32
C ASN A 25 -17.84 -8.87 22.74
N GLU A 26 -18.23 -8.92 21.47
CA GLU A 26 -18.93 -10.10 20.93
C GLU A 26 -17.98 -11.14 20.30
N TYR A 27 -16.77 -10.78 19.87
CA TYR A 27 -15.90 -11.72 19.14
C TYR A 27 -14.45 -11.90 19.60
N PHE A 28 -13.86 -11.06 20.47
CA PHE A 28 -12.45 -11.24 20.85
C PHE A 28 -12.16 -10.94 22.33
N LEU A 29 -12.18 -12.02 23.12
CA LEU A 29 -11.42 -12.25 24.36
C LEU A 29 -11.91 -11.50 25.62
N LYS A 30 -12.32 -12.28 26.61
CA LYS A 30 -12.88 -11.87 27.91
C LYS A 30 -12.02 -10.95 28.79
N THR A 31 -10.81 -10.55 28.36
CA THR A 31 -9.93 -9.63 29.11
C THR A 31 -9.15 -8.68 28.17
N GLU A 32 -8.97 -7.44 28.62
CA GLU A 32 -8.18 -6.40 27.94
C GLU A 32 -6.77 -6.87 27.55
N GLN A 33 -6.12 -7.65 28.42
CA GLN A 33 -4.78 -8.18 28.19
C GLN A 33 -4.75 -9.18 27.02
N ASN A 34 -5.75 -10.06 26.92
CA ASN A 34 -5.84 -11.01 25.82
C ASN A 34 -6.10 -10.28 24.49
N ARG A 35 -6.92 -9.24 24.50
CA ARG A 35 -7.17 -8.38 23.33
C ARG A 35 -5.89 -7.71 22.84
N ILE A 36 -5.11 -7.12 23.74
CA ILE A 36 -3.82 -6.48 23.41
C ILE A 36 -2.84 -7.52 22.85
N ALA A 37 -2.77 -8.71 23.44
CA ALA A 37 -1.88 -9.77 22.99
C ALA A 37 -2.21 -10.22 21.56
N VAL A 38 -3.48 -10.51 21.27
CA VAL A 38 -3.92 -10.92 19.92
C VAL A 38 -3.72 -9.81 18.90
N LEU A 39 -4.04 -8.57 19.25
CA LEU A 39 -3.83 -7.44 18.35
C LEU A 39 -2.34 -7.23 18.02
N ASN A 40 -1.44 -7.40 18.99
CA ASN A 40 -0.01 -7.37 18.71
C ASN A 40 0.45 -8.54 17.83
N GLN A 41 -0.07 -9.75 18.06
CA GLN A 41 0.24 -10.92 17.23
C GLN A 41 -0.17 -10.70 15.78
N LEU A 42 -1.39 -10.22 15.53
CA LEU A 42 -1.90 -9.95 14.19
C LEU A 42 -1.11 -8.83 13.49
N LYS A 43 -0.65 -7.80 14.24
CA LYS A 43 0.27 -6.78 13.74
C LYS A 43 1.60 -7.40 13.28
N GLU A 44 2.23 -8.22 14.10
CA GLU A 44 3.51 -8.86 13.75
C GLU A 44 3.36 -9.79 12.53
N GLN A 45 2.30 -10.61 12.49
CA GLN A 45 1.99 -11.46 11.34
C GLN A 45 1.85 -10.64 10.05
N THR A 46 1.19 -9.48 10.11
CA THR A 46 1.05 -8.58 8.96
C THR A 46 2.41 -8.08 8.46
N VAL A 47 3.32 -7.73 9.38
CA VAL A 47 4.67 -7.26 9.04
C VAL A 47 5.50 -8.40 8.42
N ASP A 48 5.39 -9.61 8.94
CA ASP A 48 6.10 -10.77 8.41
C ASP A 48 5.60 -11.15 7.00
N LEU A 49 4.29 -11.07 6.77
CA LEU A 49 3.71 -11.22 5.43
C LEU A 49 4.23 -10.16 4.47
N TYR A 50 4.35 -8.90 4.93
CA TYR A 50 4.96 -7.85 4.12
C TYR A 50 6.42 -8.17 3.78
N ARG A 51 7.24 -8.55 4.77
CA ARG A 51 8.65 -8.93 4.57
C ARG A 51 8.81 -10.04 3.54
N GLU A 52 8.02 -11.11 3.68
CA GLU A 52 8.07 -12.21 2.73
C GLU A 52 7.62 -11.75 1.34
N SER A 53 6.61 -10.88 1.24
CA SER A 53 6.12 -10.34 -0.04
C SER A 53 7.12 -9.46 -0.78
N ILE A 54 8.16 -8.93 -0.12
CA ILE A 54 9.18 -8.07 -0.73
C ILE A 54 10.54 -8.76 -0.88
N LYS A 55 10.70 -9.97 -0.35
CA LYS A 55 11.95 -10.73 -0.37
C LYS A 55 12.47 -10.99 -1.79
N GLU A 56 11.55 -11.17 -2.75
CA GLU A 56 11.92 -11.29 -4.17
C GLU A 56 12.71 -10.07 -4.68
N TYR A 57 12.53 -8.89 -4.08
CA TYR A 57 13.18 -7.65 -4.50
C TYR A 57 14.55 -7.42 -3.86
N ASP A 58 15.01 -8.25 -2.93
CA ASP A 58 16.32 -8.06 -2.31
C ASP A 58 17.45 -8.20 -3.34
N VAL A 59 17.34 -9.15 -4.27
CA VAL A 59 18.30 -9.31 -5.39
C VAL A 59 18.31 -8.05 -6.28
N HIS A 60 17.15 -7.49 -6.56
CA HIS A 60 17.03 -6.24 -7.33
C HIS A 60 17.66 -5.07 -6.57
N ARG A 61 17.47 -5.00 -5.25
CA ARG A 61 18.06 -3.97 -4.39
C ARG A 61 19.59 -4.03 -4.37
N PHE A 62 20.20 -5.22 -4.32
CA PHE A 62 21.65 -5.36 -4.41
C PHE A 62 22.19 -4.85 -5.75
N LYS A 63 21.53 -5.21 -6.85
CA LYS A 63 21.88 -4.70 -8.19
C LYS A 63 21.69 -3.19 -8.30
N ALA A 64 20.57 -2.68 -7.78
CA ALA A 64 20.25 -1.25 -7.72
C ALA A 64 21.35 -0.45 -7.03
N ASN A 65 21.78 -0.91 -5.84
CA ASN A 65 22.87 -0.27 -5.10
C ASN A 65 24.17 -0.27 -5.93
N ARG A 66 24.52 -1.40 -6.56
CA ARG A 66 25.73 -1.48 -7.40
C ARG A 66 25.69 -0.47 -8.55
N LEU A 67 24.59 -0.43 -9.31
CA LEU A 67 24.41 0.51 -10.42
C LEU A 67 24.43 1.95 -9.91
N HIS A 68 23.71 2.23 -8.83
CA HIS A 68 23.67 3.55 -8.22
C HIS A 68 25.06 4.05 -7.79
N PHE A 69 25.83 3.25 -7.05
CA PHE A 69 27.17 3.64 -6.59
C PHE A 69 28.20 3.73 -7.72
N SER A 70 28.03 2.97 -8.79
CA SER A 70 28.90 3.08 -9.98
C SER A 70 28.68 4.36 -10.79
N GLY A 71 27.55 5.07 -10.58
CA GLY A 71 27.14 6.20 -11.41
C GLY A 71 26.76 5.82 -12.85
N GLN A 72 26.69 4.52 -13.18
CA GLN A 72 26.37 4.04 -14.51
C GLN A 72 24.91 4.36 -14.84
N LYS A 73 24.71 5.17 -15.89
CA LYS A 73 23.40 5.38 -16.49
C LYS A 73 23.16 4.34 -17.57
N ILE A 74 22.11 3.55 -17.42
CA ILE A 74 21.68 2.62 -18.46
C ILE A 74 20.73 3.38 -19.39
N SER A 75 21.11 3.49 -20.66
CA SER A 75 20.26 4.01 -21.74
C SER A 75 19.93 2.90 -22.71
N PHE A 76 18.68 2.83 -23.15
CA PHE A 76 18.23 1.81 -24.09
C PHE A 76 17.93 2.42 -25.45
N ASN A 77 18.39 1.75 -26.53
CA ASN A 77 17.93 2.07 -27.86
C ASN A 77 16.58 1.38 -28.10
N LEU A 78 15.49 2.16 -28.15
CA LEU A 78 14.12 1.66 -28.26
C LEU A 78 13.76 1.26 -29.70
N THR A 79 14.46 0.26 -30.23
CA THR A 79 14.10 -0.39 -31.49
C THR A 79 12.71 -1.05 -31.38
N ASN A 80 12.03 -1.28 -32.50
CA ASN A 80 10.70 -1.90 -32.47
C ASN A 80 10.72 -3.30 -31.83
N GLY A 81 11.76 -4.09 -32.08
CA GLY A 81 11.95 -5.40 -31.44
C GLY A 81 12.09 -5.29 -29.93
N PHE A 82 12.94 -4.38 -29.45
CA PHE A 82 13.15 -4.15 -28.02
C PHE A 82 11.89 -3.62 -27.34
N LYS A 83 11.17 -2.68 -27.97
CA LYS A 83 9.89 -2.16 -27.47
C LYS A 83 8.86 -3.27 -27.25
N LYS A 84 8.73 -4.19 -28.22
CA LYS A 84 7.83 -5.34 -28.13
C LYS A 84 8.23 -6.26 -26.97
N PHE A 85 9.52 -6.63 -26.92
CA PHE A 85 10.07 -7.46 -25.85
C PHE A 85 9.79 -6.89 -24.45
N ILE A 86 10.08 -5.60 -24.24
CA ILE A 86 9.86 -4.93 -22.95
C ILE A 86 8.39 -4.93 -22.54
N ARG A 87 7.46 -4.76 -23.48
CA ARG A 87 6.02 -4.84 -23.18
C ARG A 87 5.62 -6.25 -22.75
N GLU A 88 6.11 -7.28 -23.43
CA GLU A 88 5.85 -8.68 -23.10
C GLU A 88 6.39 -9.04 -21.70
N GLU A 89 7.63 -8.66 -21.39
CA GLU A 89 8.23 -8.84 -20.07
C GLU A 89 7.46 -8.10 -18.98
N ASN A 90 7.01 -6.87 -19.27
CA ASN A 90 6.21 -6.10 -18.32
C ASN A 90 4.85 -6.77 -18.03
N VAL A 91 4.18 -7.33 -19.05
CA VAL A 91 2.93 -8.09 -18.85
C VAL A 91 3.18 -9.34 -18.01
N TYR A 92 4.27 -10.07 -18.26
CA TYR A 92 4.65 -11.22 -17.46
C TYR A 92 4.88 -10.84 -15.99
N PHE A 93 5.62 -9.75 -15.75
CA PHE A 93 5.85 -9.18 -14.43
C PHE A 93 4.54 -8.80 -13.71
N LEU A 94 3.63 -8.12 -14.40
CA LEU A 94 2.33 -7.70 -13.84
C LEU A 94 1.48 -8.92 -13.43
N ARG A 95 1.47 -9.97 -14.26
CA ARG A 95 0.77 -11.23 -13.94
C ARG A 95 1.37 -11.95 -12.73
N ARG A 96 2.70 -11.99 -12.61
CA ARG A 96 3.36 -12.56 -11.44
C ARG A 96 2.99 -11.78 -10.18
N ASN A 97 2.97 -10.45 -10.27
CA ASN A 97 2.61 -9.57 -9.17
C ASN A 97 1.15 -9.68 -8.77
N SER A 98 0.22 -9.82 -9.72
CA SER A 98 -1.20 -10.02 -9.40
C SER A 98 -1.40 -11.29 -8.58
N ASN A 99 -0.70 -12.37 -8.91
CA ASN A 99 -0.76 -13.61 -8.14
C ASN A 99 -0.16 -13.45 -6.74
N ALA A 100 1.03 -12.85 -6.64
CA ALA A 100 1.68 -12.59 -5.35
C ALA A 100 0.83 -11.69 -4.44
N MET A 101 0.21 -10.66 -5.00
CA MET A 101 -0.68 -9.77 -4.26
C MET A 101 -1.99 -10.45 -3.85
N LEU A 102 -2.57 -11.30 -4.68
CA LEU A 102 -3.75 -12.08 -4.30
C LEU A 102 -3.43 -13.04 -3.13
N ASN A 103 -2.24 -13.66 -3.15
CA ASN A 103 -1.78 -14.52 -2.06
C ASN A 103 -1.55 -13.71 -0.78
N LEU A 104 -0.92 -12.54 -0.89
CA LEU A 104 -0.76 -11.62 0.24
C LEU A 104 -2.12 -11.23 0.81
N LEU A 105 -3.05 -10.79 -0.04
CA LEU A 105 -4.40 -10.39 0.34
C LEU A 105 -5.12 -11.49 1.10
N LYS A 106 -5.11 -12.73 0.59
CA LYS A 106 -5.73 -13.89 1.26
C LYS A 106 -5.05 -14.28 2.57
N SER A 107 -3.78 -13.91 2.76
CA SER A 107 -3.01 -14.23 3.96
C SER A 107 -3.17 -13.17 5.05
N LEU A 108 -3.60 -11.96 4.69
CA LEU A 108 -3.81 -10.88 5.65
C LEU A 108 -5.00 -11.19 6.58
N PRO A 109 -4.85 -11.00 7.91
CA PRO A 109 -5.94 -11.13 8.85
C PRO A 109 -7.19 -10.35 8.43
N GLY A 110 -8.36 -11.00 8.49
CA GLY A 110 -9.66 -10.45 8.09
C GLY A 110 -9.95 -10.52 6.58
N PHE A 111 -8.94 -10.56 5.71
CA PHE A 111 -9.16 -10.56 4.27
C PHE A 111 -9.51 -11.93 3.69
N LEU A 112 -9.17 -13.03 4.37
CA LEU A 112 -9.53 -14.39 3.96
C LEU A 112 -11.06 -14.60 3.91
N SER A 113 -11.83 -13.81 4.66
CA SER A 113 -13.29 -13.92 4.78
C SER A 113 -14.06 -13.29 3.62
N PHE A 114 -13.39 -12.56 2.71
CA PHE A 114 -14.06 -11.96 1.56
C PHE A 114 -14.26 -12.97 0.42
N GLY A 115 -15.40 -12.84 -0.26
CA GLY A 115 -15.70 -13.57 -1.49
C GLY A 115 -14.77 -13.19 -2.64
N HIS A 116 -14.75 -14.01 -3.69
CA HIS A 116 -13.89 -13.79 -4.86
C HIS A 116 -14.13 -12.42 -5.54
N ASN A 117 -15.39 -11.98 -5.64
CA ASN A 117 -15.76 -10.71 -6.25
C ASN A 117 -15.21 -9.52 -5.46
N ASP A 118 -15.33 -9.55 -4.13
CA ASP A 118 -14.79 -8.51 -3.25
C ASP A 118 -13.27 -8.44 -3.33
N LEU A 119 -12.58 -9.59 -3.27
CA LEU A 119 -11.13 -9.65 -3.43
C LEU A 119 -10.69 -9.07 -4.78
N LYS A 120 -11.42 -9.37 -5.86
CA LYS A 120 -11.17 -8.81 -7.20
C LYS A 120 -11.36 -7.30 -7.21
N THR A 121 -12.44 -6.79 -6.59
CA THR A 121 -12.71 -5.35 -6.48
C THR A 121 -11.60 -4.63 -5.71
N ILE A 122 -11.19 -5.17 -4.56
CA ILE A 122 -10.09 -4.64 -3.73
C ILE A 122 -8.79 -4.60 -4.55
N MET A 123 -8.45 -5.71 -5.20
CA MET A 123 -7.26 -5.82 -6.04
C MET A 123 -7.26 -4.77 -7.15
N ASN A 124 -8.35 -4.65 -7.91
CA ASN A 124 -8.43 -3.71 -9.03
C ASN A 124 -8.26 -2.24 -8.62
N GLN A 125 -8.71 -1.87 -7.43
CA GLN A 125 -8.66 -0.50 -6.94
C GLN A 125 -7.30 -0.12 -6.31
N HIS A 126 -6.51 -1.10 -5.88
CA HIS A 126 -5.26 -0.85 -5.16
C HIS A 126 -4.01 -1.48 -5.76
N PHE A 127 -4.12 -2.28 -6.81
CA PHE A 127 -3.03 -3.06 -7.40
C PHE A 127 -1.71 -2.27 -7.48
N PHE A 128 -1.71 -1.15 -8.19
CA PHE A 128 -0.51 -0.37 -8.41
C PHE A 128 -0.04 0.41 -7.19
N SER A 129 -0.98 0.84 -6.32
CA SER A 129 -0.63 1.54 -5.08
C SER A 129 0.11 0.62 -4.10
N ILE A 130 -0.31 -0.64 -3.98
CA ILE A 130 0.37 -1.65 -3.15
C ILE A 130 1.66 -2.11 -3.82
N MET A 131 1.67 -2.27 -5.15
CA MET A 131 2.91 -2.55 -5.88
C MET A 131 3.98 -1.47 -5.65
N THR A 132 3.57 -0.20 -5.58
CA THR A 132 4.44 0.94 -5.21
C THR A 132 5.01 0.75 -3.79
N LEU A 133 4.18 0.38 -2.81
CA LEU A 133 4.66 0.11 -1.44
C LEU A 133 5.63 -1.08 -1.36
N ARG A 134 5.33 -2.16 -2.09
CA ARG A 134 6.18 -3.37 -2.14
C ARG A 134 7.54 -3.10 -2.79
N THR A 135 7.59 -2.23 -3.79
CA THR A 135 8.81 -1.91 -4.55
C THR A 135 9.52 -0.63 -4.09
N LEU A 136 9.05 0.01 -3.01
CA LEU A 136 9.59 1.27 -2.48
C LEU A 136 11.10 1.27 -2.26
N LYS A 137 11.67 0.14 -1.82
CA LYS A 137 13.13 0.00 -1.58
C LYS A 137 13.97 0.07 -2.87
N LEU A 138 13.34 -0.06 -4.04
CA LEU A 138 14.00 0.01 -5.36
C LEU A 138 14.00 1.43 -5.94
N TYR A 139 13.37 2.40 -5.26
CA TYR A 139 13.37 3.80 -5.66
C TYR A 139 14.46 4.57 -4.91
N LEU A 140 15.47 5.04 -5.63
CA LEU A 140 16.65 5.71 -5.07
C LEU A 140 17.00 6.92 -5.93
N ASN A 141 17.14 8.10 -5.32
CA ASN A 141 17.59 9.34 -5.98
C ASN A 141 16.83 9.64 -7.29
N ASP A 142 15.51 9.65 -7.21
CA ASP A 142 14.57 9.90 -8.30
C ASP A 142 14.59 8.90 -9.47
N GLU A 143 15.29 7.77 -9.29
CA GLU A 143 15.32 6.66 -10.24
C GLU A 143 14.70 5.40 -9.65
N PHE A 144 14.12 4.60 -10.54
CA PHE A 144 13.57 3.29 -10.21
C PHE A 144 14.51 2.20 -10.71
N TYR A 145 14.86 1.25 -9.84
CA TYR A 145 15.83 0.19 -10.12
C TYR A 145 15.19 -1.19 -10.11
N PHE A 146 13.95 -1.27 -10.59
CA PHE A 146 13.33 -2.56 -10.85
C PHE A 146 13.99 -3.22 -12.05
N MET A 147 14.29 -4.50 -11.97
CA MET A 147 14.92 -5.23 -13.07
C MET A 147 13.89 -6.15 -13.70
N LEU A 148 13.63 -6.02 -15.01
CA LEU A 148 12.76 -6.96 -15.74
C LEU A 148 13.46 -8.31 -15.89
N ASP A 149 14.77 -8.29 -16.13
CA ASP A 149 15.64 -9.46 -16.19
C ASP A 149 17.02 -9.14 -15.57
N ASP A 150 18.08 -9.87 -15.94
CA ASP A 150 19.42 -9.61 -15.43
C ASP A 150 20.08 -8.32 -15.92
N THR A 151 19.60 -7.75 -17.03
CA THR A 151 20.27 -6.67 -17.78
C THR A 151 19.42 -5.41 -17.94
N ILE A 152 18.10 -5.53 -17.81
CA ILE A 152 17.15 -4.48 -18.14
C ILE A 152 16.56 -3.90 -16.86
N GLN A 153 16.99 -2.69 -16.55
CA GLN A 153 16.42 -1.87 -15.50
C GLN A 153 15.25 -1.03 -16.03
N ILE A 154 14.12 -1.05 -15.34
CA ILE A 154 13.04 -0.06 -15.50
C ILE A 154 13.45 1.25 -14.82
N ASN A 155 14.24 2.06 -15.53
CA ASN A 155 14.54 3.43 -15.13
C ASN A 155 13.37 4.39 -15.44
N LYS A 156 13.55 5.68 -15.15
CA LYS A 156 12.55 6.73 -15.41
C LYS A 156 12.09 6.82 -16.87
N GLU A 157 12.96 6.55 -17.84
CA GLU A 157 12.63 6.61 -19.27
C GLU A 157 11.81 5.40 -19.69
N LEU A 158 12.25 4.20 -19.31
CA LEU A 158 11.55 2.95 -19.65
C LEU A 158 10.19 2.87 -18.96
N PHE A 159 10.07 3.38 -17.73
CA PHE A 159 8.78 3.51 -17.05
C PHE A 159 7.82 4.41 -17.85
N ALA A 160 8.29 5.57 -18.32
CA ALA A 160 7.46 6.45 -19.16
C ALA A 160 7.12 5.82 -20.52
N PHE A 161 7.99 4.97 -21.07
CA PHE A 161 7.66 4.22 -22.27
C PHE A 161 6.56 3.19 -22.03
N LEU A 162 6.62 2.46 -20.90
CA LEU A 162 5.65 1.43 -20.53
C LEU A 162 4.28 1.99 -20.11
N TYR A 163 4.26 3.11 -19.40
CA TYR A 163 3.08 3.62 -18.71
C TYR A 163 2.70 5.06 -19.03
N ASP A 164 3.37 5.69 -20.00
CA ASP A 164 3.32 7.12 -20.28
C ASP A 164 4.00 8.04 -19.23
N LYS A 165 4.24 9.29 -19.63
CA LYS A 165 4.90 10.31 -18.79
C LYS A 165 4.06 10.75 -17.60
N LYS A 166 2.73 10.79 -17.74
CA LYS A 166 1.79 11.24 -16.70
C LYS A 166 1.77 10.22 -15.57
N SER A 167 1.56 8.94 -15.87
CA SER A 167 1.55 7.86 -14.89
C SER A 167 2.89 7.76 -14.17
N ARG A 168 4.01 7.82 -14.92
CA ARG A 168 5.34 7.90 -14.32
C ARG A 168 5.46 9.03 -13.31
N ASN A 169 5.07 10.24 -13.69
CA ASN A 169 5.19 11.41 -12.81
C ASN A 169 4.37 11.23 -11.53
N TYR A 170 3.15 10.70 -11.62
CA TYR A 170 2.32 10.38 -10.45
C TYR A 170 2.97 9.32 -9.55
N THR A 171 3.43 8.21 -10.13
CA THR A 171 4.06 7.12 -9.37
C THR A 171 5.37 7.57 -8.71
N PHE A 172 6.23 8.30 -9.43
CA PHE A 172 7.50 8.78 -8.89
C PHE A 172 7.29 9.84 -7.81
N HIS A 173 6.28 10.70 -7.96
CA HIS A 173 5.87 11.62 -6.92
C HIS A 173 5.36 10.89 -5.67
N MET A 174 4.59 9.81 -5.83
CA MET A 174 4.16 8.96 -4.72
C MET A 174 5.36 8.30 -4.03
N PHE A 175 6.30 7.71 -4.78
CA PHE A 175 7.54 7.14 -4.23
C PHE A 175 8.32 8.16 -3.40
N SER A 176 8.60 9.33 -3.98
CA SER A 176 9.29 10.44 -3.30
C SER A 176 8.58 10.87 -2.03
N SER A 177 7.24 10.99 -2.09
CA SER A 177 6.44 11.43 -0.95
C SER A 177 6.48 10.40 0.18
N ILE A 178 6.31 9.11 -0.12
CA ILE A 178 6.40 8.03 0.87
C ILE A 178 7.81 7.98 1.48
N ARG A 179 8.86 8.09 0.65
CA ARG A 179 10.26 8.14 1.11
C ARG A 179 10.49 9.29 2.09
N SER A 180 9.91 10.46 1.83
CA SER A 180 10.06 11.65 2.69
C SER A 180 9.49 11.48 4.11
N LEU A 181 8.58 10.52 4.32
CA LEU A 181 8.03 10.20 5.63
C LEU A 181 9.00 9.42 6.52
N ASN A 182 10.06 8.83 5.95
CA ASN A 182 11.00 7.95 6.67
C ASN A 182 10.27 6.89 7.50
N LEU A 183 9.34 6.17 6.86
CA LEU A 183 8.56 5.14 7.51
C LEU A 183 9.43 3.95 7.93
N THR A 184 9.10 3.35 9.06
CA THR A 184 9.69 2.07 9.46
C THR A 184 9.12 0.95 8.60
N GLU A 185 9.80 -0.19 8.57
CA GLU A 185 9.30 -1.36 7.85
C GLU A 185 7.93 -1.82 8.38
N LYS A 186 7.73 -1.71 9.69
CA LYS A 186 6.47 -2.06 10.36
C LYS A 186 5.33 -1.13 9.96
N GLU A 187 5.60 0.18 9.88
CA GLU A 187 4.61 1.15 9.39
C GLU A 187 4.24 0.87 7.93
N ILE A 188 5.20 0.58 7.06
CA ILE A 188 4.92 0.23 5.65
C ILE A 188 4.10 -1.07 5.57
N GLY A 189 4.46 -2.08 6.37
CA GLY A 189 3.73 -3.35 6.42
C GLY A 189 2.27 -3.17 6.83
N LEU A 190 1.98 -2.32 7.82
CA LEU A 190 0.62 -1.99 8.26
C LEU A 190 -0.12 -1.05 7.29
N MET A 191 0.60 -0.21 6.55
CA MET A 191 0.00 0.66 5.53
C MET A 191 -0.65 -0.11 4.38
N ILE A 192 -0.12 -1.28 4.01
CA ILE A 192 -0.67 -2.11 2.93
C ILE A 192 -2.12 -2.52 3.20
N PRO A 193 -2.44 -3.24 4.30
CA PRO A 193 -3.81 -3.62 4.60
C PRO A 193 -4.70 -2.43 4.98
N PHE A 194 -4.13 -1.35 5.53
CA PHE A 194 -4.86 -0.09 5.72
C PHE A 194 -5.35 0.49 4.38
N PHE A 195 -4.48 0.56 3.36
CA PHE A 195 -4.90 1.00 2.02
C PHE A 195 -5.91 0.03 1.42
N LEU A 196 -5.64 -1.28 1.45
CA LEU A 196 -6.55 -2.30 0.91
C LEU A 196 -7.96 -2.24 1.52
N SER A 197 -8.07 -1.83 2.78
CA SER A 197 -9.35 -1.75 3.49
C SER A 197 -10.04 -0.38 3.42
N SER A 198 -9.43 0.62 2.77
CA SER A 198 -10.00 1.97 2.66
C SER A 198 -11.15 2.09 1.62
N ILE A 199 -11.57 0.98 1.00
CA ILE A 199 -12.61 0.93 -0.02
C ILE A 199 -13.93 0.48 0.60
N TYR A 200 -15.01 1.16 0.23
CA TYR A 200 -16.37 0.72 0.58
C TYR A 200 -17.30 0.60 -0.64
N LYS A 201 -16.83 1.03 -1.81
CA LYS A 201 -17.63 1.04 -3.03
C LYS A 201 -17.54 -0.30 -3.74
N ASN A 202 -18.70 -0.78 -4.19
CA ASN A 202 -18.85 -1.99 -5.01
C ASN A 202 -18.36 -3.28 -4.33
N LEU A 203 -18.40 -3.32 -3.00
CA LEU A 203 -18.21 -4.55 -2.23
C LEU A 203 -19.57 -5.12 -1.83
N GLU A 204 -19.66 -6.45 -1.87
CA GLU A 204 -20.79 -7.24 -1.38
C GLU A 204 -20.80 -7.17 0.16
N ASN A 205 -19.67 -7.41 0.83
CA ASN A 205 -19.57 -7.39 2.29
C ASN A 205 -18.94 -6.09 2.83
N LYS A 206 -19.72 -5.01 2.84
CA LYS A 206 -19.25 -3.69 3.31
C LYS A 206 -19.02 -3.61 4.82
N GLU A 207 -19.80 -4.33 5.62
CA GLU A 207 -19.66 -4.29 7.09
C GLU A 207 -18.36 -4.95 7.53
N LEU A 208 -18.04 -6.13 6.99
CA LEU A 208 -16.72 -6.75 7.21
C LEU A 208 -15.58 -5.81 6.80
N MET A 209 -15.73 -5.09 5.70
CA MET A 209 -14.70 -4.13 5.27
C MET A 209 -14.52 -2.97 6.25
N LYS A 210 -15.60 -2.46 6.85
CA LYS A 210 -15.50 -1.45 7.93
C LYS A 210 -14.77 -2.00 9.15
N GLU A 211 -15.04 -3.24 9.54
CA GLU A 211 -14.36 -3.89 10.66
C GLU A 211 -12.85 -4.04 10.40
N VAL A 212 -12.50 -4.57 9.22
CA VAL A 212 -11.12 -4.75 8.77
C VAL A 212 -10.40 -3.39 8.71
N TYR A 213 -11.05 -2.36 8.17
CA TYR A 213 -10.51 -1.00 8.14
C TYR A 213 -10.29 -0.44 9.55
N GLY A 214 -11.27 -0.58 10.44
CA GLY A 214 -11.17 -0.11 11.82
C GLY A 214 -9.99 -0.75 12.54
N TYR A 215 -9.82 -2.07 12.36
CA TYR A 215 -8.67 -2.81 12.90
C TYR A 215 -7.34 -2.27 12.37
N TYR A 216 -7.14 -2.21 11.05
CA TYR A 216 -5.84 -1.81 10.47
C TYR A 216 -5.54 -0.33 10.65
N SER A 217 -6.57 0.53 10.69
CA SER A 217 -6.42 1.94 11.04
C SER A 217 -5.86 2.07 12.45
N ASN A 218 -6.54 1.50 13.45
CA ASN A 218 -6.08 1.54 14.84
C ASN A 218 -4.67 0.95 14.97
N ALA A 219 -4.41 -0.16 14.28
CA ALA A 219 -3.12 -0.80 14.31
C ALA A 219 -1.98 0.10 13.80
N LEU A 220 -2.22 0.82 12.70
CA LEU A 220 -1.27 1.75 12.11
C LEU A 220 -1.09 3.03 12.96
N PHE A 221 -2.18 3.61 13.47
CA PHE A 221 -2.11 4.79 14.33
C PHE A 221 -1.39 4.51 15.66
N ASP A 222 -1.61 3.33 16.26
CA ASP A 222 -0.85 2.89 17.42
C ASP A 222 0.65 2.84 17.14
N GLU A 223 1.03 2.34 15.96
CA GLU A 223 2.43 2.25 15.56
C GLU A 223 3.03 3.65 15.32
N PHE A 224 2.29 4.55 14.67
CA PHE A 224 2.69 5.96 14.55
C PHE A 224 2.88 6.63 15.92
N LYS A 225 2.00 6.36 16.88
CA LYS A 225 2.11 6.88 18.24
C LYS A 225 3.35 6.33 18.96
N LYS A 226 3.63 5.02 18.84
CA LYS A 226 4.84 4.38 19.38
C LYS A 226 6.11 5.00 18.80
N ASN A 227 6.12 5.29 17.50
CA ASN A 227 7.21 5.96 16.80
C ASN A 227 7.21 7.48 16.98
N LYS A 228 6.37 8.03 17.86
CA LYS A 228 6.27 9.47 18.20
C LYS A 228 6.11 10.35 16.96
N ARG A 229 5.35 9.88 15.96
CA ARG A 229 5.07 10.64 14.74
C ARG A 229 4.30 11.92 15.06
N SER A 230 4.67 13.02 14.41
CA SER A 230 4.11 14.35 14.68
C SER A 230 2.80 14.60 13.93
N VAL A 231 2.05 15.65 14.32
CA VAL A 231 0.87 16.11 13.56
C VAL A 231 1.22 16.46 12.12
N GLU A 232 2.39 17.06 11.89
CA GLU A 232 2.86 17.38 10.54
C GLU A 232 3.12 16.12 9.69
N PHE A 233 3.66 15.08 10.31
CA PHE A 233 3.76 13.77 9.66
C PHE A 233 2.38 13.24 9.26
N MET A 234 1.38 13.34 10.16
CA MET A 234 0.04 12.86 9.88
C MET A 234 -0.61 13.58 8.69
N LYS A 235 -0.44 14.91 8.60
CA LYS A 235 -0.92 15.69 7.44
C LYS A 235 -0.30 15.20 6.13
N LYS A 236 1.02 14.98 6.11
CA LYS A 236 1.74 14.45 4.94
C LYS A 236 1.29 13.03 4.60
N PHE A 237 1.12 12.19 5.61
CA PHE A 237 0.61 10.83 5.44
C PHE A 237 -0.78 10.80 4.81
N THR A 238 -1.73 11.61 5.31
CA THR A 238 -3.08 11.71 4.73
C THR A 238 -3.03 12.15 3.27
N TYR A 239 -2.20 13.15 2.94
CA TYR A 239 -1.99 13.56 1.54
C TYR A 239 -1.55 12.38 0.66
N ILE A 240 -0.57 11.59 1.13
CA ILE A 240 -0.05 10.42 0.41
C ILE A 240 -1.10 9.32 0.28
N ALA A 241 -1.90 9.06 1.33
CA ALA A 241 -2.99 8.10 1.27
C ALA A 241 -4.00 8.46 0.16
N CYS A 242 -4.31 9.75 0.01
CA CYS A 242 -5.16 10.24 -1.08
C CYS A 242 -4.53 10.14 -2.49
N MET A 243 -3.20 9.92 -2.60
CA MET A 243 -2.54 9.71 -3.88
C MET A 243 -2.68 8.28 -4.39
N GLY A 244 -2.81 7.28 -3.50
CA GLY A 244 -2.88 5.86 -3.87
C GLY A 244 -3.90 5.56 -4.97
N PRO A 245 -5.18 5.97 -4.81
CA PRO A 245 -6.20 5.80 -5.85
C PRO A 245 -5.86 6.52 -7.17
N LYS A 246 -5.22 7.69 -7.11
CA LYS A 246 -4.84 8.45 -8.31
C LYS A 246 -3.76 7.74 -9.11
N VAL A 247 -2.76 7.17 -8.43
CA VAL A 247 -1.71 6.35 -9.06
C VAL A 247 -2.32 5.09 -9.69
N ASN A 248 -3.23 4.44 -8.96
CA ASN A 248 -3.89 3.23 -9.48
C ASN A 248 -4.69 3.53 -10.76
N ASN A 249 -5.51 4.58 -10.74
CA ASN A 249 -6.29 4.97 -11.91
C ASN A 249 -5.39 5.36 -13.10
N ALA A 250 -4.35 6.17 -12.86
CA ALA A 250 -3.43 6.58 -13.92
C ALA A 250 -2.78 5.39 -14.63
N LEU A 251 -2.38 4.37 -13.87
CA LEU A 251 -1.73 3.18 -14.43
C LEU A 251 -2.72 2.17 -15.05
N MET A 252 -3.96 2.12 -14.58
CA MET A 252 -5.03 1.31 -15.18
C MET A 252 -5.54 1.87 -16.51
N ASP A 253 -5.49 3.19 -16.68
CA ASP A 253 -5.92 3.89 -17.91
C ASP A 253 -4.93 3.70 -19.08
N VAL A 254 -3.74 3.16 -18.81
CA VAL A 254 -2.73 2.89 -19.85
C VAL A 254 -3.19 1.68 -20.67
N SER A 255 -3.46 1.91 -21.95
CA SER A 255 -3.60 0.80 -22.90
C SER A 255 -2.26 0.08 -23.03
N LEU A 256 -2.18 -1.15 -22.55
CA LEU A 256 -1.00 -2.02 -22.68
C LEU A 256 -0.85 -2.62 -24.10
N MET A 257 -1.52 -2.06 -25.12
CA MET A 257 -1.52 -2.56 -26.50
C MET A 257 -0.35 -1.99 -27.33
#